data_AF-A0A6A4I1R0-F1
#
_entry.id   AF-A0A6A4I1R0-F1
#
_cell.length_a   1.000
_cell.length_b   1.000
_cell.length_c   1.000
_cell.angle_alpha   90.00
_cell.angle_beta   90.00
_cell.angle_gamma   90.00
#
_symmetry.space_group_name_H-M   'P 1'
#
loop_
_entity.id
_entity.type
_entity.pdbx_description
1 polymer ?
#
loop_
_entity_poly.entity_id
_entity_poly.type
_entity_poly.pdbx_seq_one_letter_code
_entity_poly.pdbx_strand_id
1 'polypeptide(L)'
;MPYSVSLTLPTPKELAEATQAARESTWGMRYPPRRPAPLPGWIRVQFYSHLYRIRHEMLPDMEGEVMLHPSGGLDTRRVCKLWNLEECTPIDPMRWIPFERSEPNWLSPLAVSVLSEQNKCIKFIEPAPPSPTTFHKRTFRQATVHLYTSVCLFSQLSYSLTATSASSCVHLIEQGAVVIKRPWDWLDERTKIPEWLGYLVMALYFRSLLVVNTG
;
A
#
# COMPACT_ATOMS: atom_id res chain seq x y z
N MET A 1 -0.24 -26.30 16.33
CA MET A 1 -1.07 -25.09 16.16
C MET A 1 -0.62 -24.40 14.88
N PRO A 2 -1.40 -24.48 13.78
CA PRO A 2 -1.10 -23.72 12.56
C PRO A 2 -1.18 -22.22 12.87
N TYR A 3 -0.21 -21.43 12.40
CA TYR A 3 -0.22 -19.99 12.59
C TYR A 3 -1.38 -19.37 11.80
N SER A 4 -2.26 -18.63 12.48
CA SER A 4 -3.30 -17.87 11.82
C SER A 4 -2.67 -16.64 11.14
N VAL A 5 -2.52 -16.70 9.81
CA VAL A 5 -2.24 -15.51 9.00
C VAL A 5 -3.24 -14.42 9.35
N SER A 6 -2.73 -13.27 9.79
CA SER A 6 -3.58 -12.13 10.10
C SER A 6 -4.09 -11.50 8.80
N LEU A 7 -5.40 -11.26 8.73
CA LEU A 7 -6.01 -10.55 7.60
C LEU A 7 -5.62 -9.06 7.55
N THR A 8 -5.10 -8.50 8.65
CA THR A 8 -4.71 -7.09 8.72
C THR A 8 -3.27 -6.82 8.30
N LEU A 9 -2.39 -7.82 8.32
CA LEU A 9 -0.95 -7.65 8.05
C LEU A 9 -0.63 -7.85 6.58
N PRO A 10 0.19 -7.01 5.93
CA PRO A 10 0.52 -7.10 4.50
C PRO A 10 0.86 -8.53 4.04
N THR A 11 0.41 -8.91 2.84
CA THR A 11 0.85 -10.20 2.28
C THR A 11 2.35 -10.18 2.00
N PRO A 12 3.01 -11.35 1.95
CA PRO A 12 4.38 -11.45 1.46
C PRO A 12 4.60 -10.76 0.11
N LYS A 13 3.60 -10.85 -0.79
CA LYS A 13 3.62 -10.19 -2.09
C LYS A 13 3.55 -8.66 -1.97
N GLU A 14 2.63 -8.13 -1.17
CA GLU A 14 2.52 -6.69 -0.90
C GLU A 14 3.78 -6.14 -0.22
N LEU A 15 4.37 -6.89 0.72
CA LEU A 15 5.64 -6.52 1.36
C LEU A 15 6.80 -6.50 0.34
N ALA A 16 6.84 -7.48 -0.57
CA ALA A 16 7.84 -7.53 -1.64
C ALA A 16 7.68 -6.34 -2.60
N GLU A 17 6.44 -6.03 -3.02
CA GLU A 17 6.12 -4.88 -3.89
C GLU A 17 6.46 -3.55 -3.20
N ALA A 18 6.12 -3.39 -1.92
CA ALA A 18 6.48 -2.20 -1.14
C ALA A 18 8.01 -2.06 -0.97
N THR A 19 8.71 -3.17 -0.76
CA THR A 19 10.18 -3.20 -0.68
C THR A 19 10.81 -2.82 -2.01
N GLN A 20 10.23 -3.30 -3.13
CA GLN A 20 10.68 -2.94 -4.46
C GLN A 20 10.41 -1.46 -4.76
N ALA A 21 9.21 -0.95 -4.48
CA ALA A 21 8.87 0.46 -4.66
C ALA A 21 9.78 1.39 -3.83
N ALA A 22 10.12 0.99 -2.59
CA ALA A 22 11.08 1.74 -1.76
C ALA A 22 12.51 1.72 -2.32
N ARG A 23 12.91 0.63 -2.98
CA ARG A 23 14.20 0.58 -3.69
C ARG A 23 14.16 1.47 -4.93
N GLU A 24 13.07 1.44 -5.68
CA GLU A 24 12.89 2.26 -6.87
C GLU A 24 12.79 3.76 -6.52
N SER A 25 12.16 4.16 -5.43
CA SER A 25 12.18 5.57 -5.02
C SER A 25 13.60 6.08 -4.66
N THR A 26 14.55 5.17 -4.44
CA THR A 26 15.97 5.47 -4.20
C THR A 26 16.78 5.47 -5.52
N TRP A 27 16.13 5.45 -6.69
CA TRP A 27 16.79 5.45 -8.01
C TRP A 27 17.77 6.63 -8.15
N GLY A 28 19.05 6.30 -8.31
CA GLY A 28 20.19 7.23 -8.32
C GLY A 28 21.44 6.59 -7.71
N MET A 29 21.27 5.67 -6.75
CA MET A 29 22.35 4.83 -6.25
C MET A 29 22.49 3.57 -7.11
N ARG A 30 23.54 3.52 -7.95
CA ARG A 30 23.86 2.37 -8.83
C ARG A 30 24.01 1.04 -8.10
N TYR A 31 24.22 1.08 -6.78
CA TYR A 31 24.30 -0.09 -5.92
C TYR A 31 23.62 0.24 -4.60
N PRO A 32 22.80 -0.68 -4.02
CA PRO A 32 22.37 -0.51 -2.65
C PRO A 32 23.62 -0.37 -1.77
N PRO A 33 23.67 0.60 -0.84
CA PRO A 33 24.82 0.76 0.04
C PRO A 33 25.12 -0.57 0.73
N ARG A 34 26.41 -0.90 0.85
CA ARG A 34 26.85 -2.12 1.56
C ARG A 34 26.21 -2.11 2.94
N ARG A 35 25.34 -3.08 3.20
CA ARG A 35 24.70 -3.20 4.51
C ARG A 35 25.76 -3.54 5.55
N PRO A 36 25.71 -2.96 6.76
CA PRO A 36 26.59 -3.37 7.85
C PRO A 36 26.43 -4.87 8.14
N ALA A 37 27.44 -5.47 8.74
CA ALA A 37 27.33 -6.85 9.22
C ALA A 37 26.22 -6.96 10.28
N PRO A 38 25.47 -8.07 10.33
CA PRO A 38 24.47 -8.27 11.36
C PRO A 38 25.13 -8.27 12.75
N LEU A 39 24.38 -7.83 13.76
CA LEU A 39 24.84 -7.82 15.15
C LEU A 39 25.20 -9.25 15.62
N PRO A 40 26.13 -9.42 16.58
CA PRO A 40 26.40 -10.73 17.17
C PRO A 40 25.13 -11.39 17.71
N GLY A 41 24.92 -12.67 17.38
CA GLY A 41 23.70 -13.40 17.72
C GLY A 41 22.51 -13.14 16.79
N TRP A 42 22.67 -12.30 15.77
CA TRP A 42 21.68 -12.08 14.71
C TRP A 42 22.16 -12.68 13.40
N ILE A 43 21.21 -13.12 12.57
CA ILE A 43 21.46 -13.61 11.22
C ILE A 43 20.60 -12.89 10.21
N ARG A 44 21.15 -12.63 9.03
CA ARG A 44 20.38 -12.08 7.92
C ARG A 44 19.56 -13.19 7.27
N VAL A 45 18.34 -12.85 6.90
CA VAL A 45 17.45 -13.74 6.17
C VAL A 45 16.92 -13.02 4.93
N GLN A 46 16.92 -13.73 3.81
CA GLN A 46 16.45 -13.23 2.52
C GLN A 46 15.30 -14.10 2.05
N PHE A 47 14.19 -13.49 1.66
CA PHE A 47 13.07 -14.18 1.06
C PHE A 47 13.09 -13.98 -0.45
N TYR A 48 12.83 -15.08 -1.16
CA TYR A 48 12.62 -15.11 -2.60
C TYR A 48 11.29 -15.77 -2.91
N SER A 49 10.50 -15.13 -3.76
CA SER A 49 9.25 -15.65 -4.31
C SER A 49 9.48 -16.94 -5.10
N HIS A 50 10.61 -17.02 -5.82
CA HIS A 50 10.97 -18.16 -6.65
C HIS A 50 12.46 -18.47 -6.63
N LEU A 51 12.79 -19.75 -6.72
CA LEU A 51 14.16 -20.25 -6.84
C LEU A 51 14.91 -19.68 -8.06
N TYR A 52 14.19 -19.39 -9.14
CA TYR A 52 14.73 -18.75 -10.35
C TYR A 52 15.47 -17.44 -10.03
N ARG A 53 14.91 -16.60 -9.16
CA ARG A 53 15.52 -15.32 -8.76
C ARG A 53 16.87 -15.52 -8.10
N ILE A 54 16.96 -16.55 -7.27
CA ILE A 54 18.20 -16.90 -6.58
C ILE A 54 19.27 -17.33 -7.60
N ARG A 55 18.91 -18.18 -8.57
CA ARG A 55 19.83 -18.69 -9.60
C ARG A 55 20.38 -17.60 -10.53
N HIS A 56 19.61 -16.53 -10.75
CA HIS A 56 20.01 -15.40 -11.59
C HIS A 56 20.59 -14.23 -10.76
N GLU A 57 20.96 -14.49 -9.51
CA GLU A 57 21.55 -13.50 -8.60
C GLU A 57 20.71 -12.22 -8.47
N MET A 58 19.39 -12.34 -8.62
CA MET A 58 18.49 -11.21 -8.48
C MET A 58 18.43 -10.77 -7.01
N LEU A 59 18.07 -9.50 -6.81
CA LEU A 59 17.80 -9.00 -5.46
C LEU A 59 16.64 -9.79 -4.83
N PRO A 60 16.70 -10.06 -3.52
CA PRO A 60 15.59 -10.72 -2.81
C PRO A 60 14.37 -9.83 -2.75
N ASP A 61 13.20 -10.48 -2.69
CA ASP A 61 11.90 -9.84 -2.54
C ASP A 61 11.80 -9.09 -1.20
N MET A 62 12.24 -9.76 -0.12
CA MET A 62 12.30 -9.18 1.22
C MET A 62 13.60 -9.58 1.90
N GLU A 63 14.09 -8.72 2.79
CA GLU A 63 15.22 -9.01 3.65
C GLU A 63 14.90 -8.61 5.08
N GLY A 64 15.49 -9.32 6.03
CA GLY A 64 15.44 -8.91 7.42
C GLY A 64 16.52 -9.58 8.25
N GLU A 65 16.53 -9.30 9.54
CA GLU A 65 17.47 -9.89 10.49
C GLU A 65 16.66 -10.54 11.61
N VAL A 66 17.07 -11.74 12.00
CA VAL A 66 16.40 -12.54 13.03
C VAL A 66 17.41 -12.95 14.08
N MET A 67 17.02 -12.82 15.34
CA MET A 67 17.84 -13.23 16.47
C MET A 67 17.91 -14.76 16.53
N LEU A 68 19.14 -15.28 16.53
CA LEU A 68 19.42 -16.70 16.78
C LEU A 68 19.07 -17.06 18.22
N HIS A 69 18.80 -18.33 18.44
CA HIS A 69 18.69 -18.87 19.79
C HIS A 69 20.08 -18.89 20.46
N PRO A 70 20.19 -18.85 21.79
CA PRO A 70 21.48 -18.96 22.49
C PRO A 70 22.34 -20.16 22.11
N SER A 71 21.72 -21.25 21.62
CA SER A 71 22.43 -22.43 21.11
C SER A 71 23.02 -22.26 19.71
N GLY A 72 22.73 -21.15 19.02
CA GLY A 72 23.11 -20.87 17.63
C GLY A 72 22.10 -21.37 16.58
N GLY A 73 21.02 -22.02 17.00
CA GLY A 73 19.95 -22.45 16.10
C GLY A 73 19.01 -21.32 15.69
N LEU A 74 18.24 -21.54 14.63
CA LEU A 74 17.26 -20.58 14.12
C LEU A 74 15.85 -21.17 14.16
N ASP A 75 14.96 -20.50 14.89
CA ASP A 75 13.52 -20.79 14.88
C ASP A 75 12.89 -20.19 13.61
N THR A 76 12.47 -21.05 12.68
CA THR A 76 11.91 -20.62 11.40
C THR A 76 10.54 -19.96 11.57
N ARG A 77 9.86 -20.15 12.70
CA ARG A 77 8.58 -19.47 12.99
C ARG A 77 8.76 -17.98 13.12
N ARG A 78 9.92 -17.52 13.62
CA ARG A 78 10.27 -16.10 13.69
C ARG A 78 10.43 -15.51 12.29
N VAL A 79 11.04 -16.28 11.38
CA VAL A 79 11.19 -15.91 9.97
C VAL A 79 9.82 -15.84 9.28
N CYS A 80 8.97 -16.85 9.46
CA CYS A 80 7.60 -16.83 8.96
C CYS A 80 6.81 -15.62 9.47
N LYS A 81 6.89 -15.34 10.78
CA LYS A 81 6.19 -14.21 11.41
C LYS A 81 6.68 -12.86 10.88
N LEU A 82 7.97 -12.72 10.61
CA LEU A 82 8.57 -11.48 10.07
C LEU A 82 7.91 -11.08 8.73
N TRP A 83 7.57 -12.05 7.89
CA TRP A 83 7.02 -11.83 6.55
C TRP A 83 5.56 -12.27 6.40
N ASN A 84 4.88 -12.58 7.50
CA ASN A 84 3.49 -13.09 7.52
C ASN A 84 3.27 -14.31 6.59
N LEU A 85 4.22 -15.27 6.63
CA LEU A 85 4.15 -16.55 5.91
C LEU A 85 3.54 -17.64 6.80
N GLU A 86 2.83 -18.61 6.21
CA GLU A 86 2.44 -19.83 6.93
C GLU A 86 3.65 -20.77 7.09
N GLU A 87 4.42 -20.93 6.01
CA GLU A 87 5.60 -21.78 5.97
C GLU A 87 6.69 -21.15 5.09
N CYS A 88 7.95 -21.41 5.44
CA CYS A 88 9.10 -21.07 4.62
C CYS A 88 10.10 -22.23 4.64
N THR A 89 10.78 -22.43 3.52
CA THR A 89 11.79 -23.47 3.36
C THR A 89 13.14 -22.84 3.05
N PRO A 90 14.19 -23.14 3.82
CA PRO A 90 15.53 -22.66 3.51
C PRO A 90 16.05 -23.30 2.23
N ILE A 91 16.95 -22.59 1.54
CA ILE A 91 17.60 -23.07 0.31
C ILE A 91 19.05 -23.40 0.61
N ASP A 92 19.49 -24.59 0.18
CA ASP A 92 20.90 -24.95 0.15
C ASP A 92 21.63 -24.08 -0.90
N PRO A 93 22.60 -23.25 -0.51
CA PRO A 93 23.27 -22.32 -1.42
C PRO A 93 24.17 -23.02 -2.44
N MET A 94 24.63 -24.25 -2.18
CA MET A 94 25.46 -25.02 -3.11
C MET A 94 24.61 -25.75 -4.14
N ARG A 95 23.49 -26.31 -3.70
CA ARG A 95 22.64 -27.17 -4.55
C ARG A 95 21.50 -26.41 -5.23
N TRP A 96 21.15 -25.22 -4.73
CA TRP A 96 19.98 -24.47 -5.17
C TRP A 96 18.70 -25.30 -5.15
N ILE A 97 18.51 -26.06 -4.07
CA ILE A 97 17.30 -26.83 -3.81
C ILE A 97 16.79 -26.52 -2.39
N PRO A 98 15.49 -26.74 -2.13
CA PRO A 98 14.97 -26.67 -0.77
C PRO A 98 15.74 -27.63 0.15
N PHE A 99 16.19 -27.11 1.29
CA PHE A 99 16.90 -27.88 2.30
C PHE A 99 15.88 -28.65 3.16
N GLU A 100 16.03 -29.97 3.21
CA GLU A 100 15.18 -30.85 4.00
C GLU A 100 15.54 -30.73 5.48
N ARG A 101 14.54 -30.43 6.32
CA ARG A 101 14.73 -30.19 7.75
C ARG A 101 14.28 -31.41 8.52
N SER A 102 15.09 -31.85 9.49
CA SER A 102 14.67 -32.89 10.44
C SER A 102 13.55 -32.39 11.34
N GLU A 103 13.54 -31.10 11.70
CA GLU A 103 12.49 -30.47 12.50
C GLU A 103 11.79 -29.34 11.70
N PRO A 104 10.45 -29.35 11.58
CA PRO A 104 9.73 -28.41 10.73
C PRO A 104 9.82 -26.94 11.11
N ASN A 105 10.27 -26.62 12.33
CA ASN A 105 10.29 -25.25 12.85
C ASN A 105 11.68 -24.80 13.31
N TRP A 106 12.69 -25.63 13.11
CA TRP A 106 13.98 -25.43 13.73
C TRP A 106 15.11 -25.77 12.77
N LEU A 107 16.09 -24.87 12.69
CA LEU A 107 17.37 -25.12 12.06
C LEU A 107 18.43 -25.28 13.14
N SER A 108 19.10 -26.43 13.12
CA SER A 108 20.21 -26.70 14.02
C SER A 108 21.35 -25.70 13.79
N PRO A 109 22.23 -25.47 14.78
CA PRO A 109 23.38 -24.57 14.62
C PRO A 109 24.28 -24.96 13.43
N LEU A 110 24.42 -26.27 13.17
CA LEU A 110 25.14 -26.78 12.01
C LEU A 110 24.43 -26.44 10.69
N ALA A 111 23.10 -26.61 10.62
CA ALA A 111 22.34 -26.22 9.43
C ALA A 111 22.45 -24.71 9.20
N VAL A 112 22.40 -23.89 10.26
CA VAL A 112 22.60 -22.44 10.19
C VAL A 112 24.00 -22.11 9.64
N SER A 113 25.06 -22.79 10.08
CA SER A 113 26.42 -22.53 9.58
C SER A 113 26.56 -22.90 8.10
N VAL A 114 26.07 -24.08 7.70
CA VAL A 114 26.14 -24.57 6.31
C VAL A 114 25.33 -23.68 5.37
N LEU A 115 24.11 -23.30 5.76
CA LEU A 115 23.22 -22.50 4.93
C LEU A 115 23.62 -21.02 4.83
N SER A 116 24.49 -20.54 5.74
CA SER A 116 24.89 -19.11 5.81
C SER A 116 26.29 -18.81 5.27
N GLU A 117 26.98 -19.84 4.76
CA GLU A 117 28.44 -20.03 4.67
C GLU A 117 29.29 -18.81 4.30
N GLN A 118 28.84 -17.92 3.40
CA GLN A 118 29.67 -16.80 2.93
C GLN A 118 29.27 -15.43 3.47
N ASN A 119 27.99 -15.21 3.78
CA ASN A 119 27.45 -13.87 4.03
C ASN A 119 26.64 -13.76 5.33
N LYS A 120 26.71 -14.77 6.22
CA LYS A 120 25.84 -14.87 7.40
C LYS A 120 24.37 -14.66 7.03
N CYS A 121 23.98 -15.21 5.89
CA CYS A 121 22.68 -14.95 5.28
C CYS A 121 22.05 -16.25 4.82
N ILE A 122 20.85 -16.53 5.31
CA ILE A 122 20.07 -17.71 4.88
C ILE A 122 18.99 -17.26 3.91
N LYS A 123 18.90 -17.96 2.78
CA LYS A 123 17.88 -17.72 1.75
C LYS A 123 16.69 -18.64 2.01
N PHE A 124 15.49 -18.08 1.94
CA PHE A 124 14.23 -18.78 2.11
C PHE A 124 13.36 -18.59 0.88
N ILE A 125 12.56 -19.60 0.59
CA ILE A 125 11.44 -19.53 -0.34
C ILE A 125 10.16 -19.96 0.37
N GLU A 126 9.03 -19.66 -0.22
CA GLU A 126 7.79 -20.34 0.13
C GLU A 126 7.74 -21.72 -0.56
N PRO A 127 7.34 -22.79 0.14
CA PRO A 127 7.15 -24.10 -0.50
C PRO A 127 6.10 -24.02 -1.62
N ALA A 128 6.40 -24.66 -2.74
CA ALA A 128 5.50 -24.76 -3.89
C ALA A 128 4.98 -26.21 -4.03
N PRO A 129 3.66 -26.42 -4.18
CA PRO A 129 2.59 -25.42 -4.16
C PRO A 129 2.31 -24.87 -2.75
N PRO A 130 1.77 -23.63 -2.62
CA PRO A 130 1.35 -23.09 -1.33
C PRO A 130 0.21 -23.93 -0.74
N SER A 131 0.08 -23.92 0.59
CA SER A 131 -1.01 -24.63 1.25
C SER A 131 -2.38 -24.11 0.76
N PRO A 132 -3.42 -24.96 0.69
CA PRO A 132 -4.77 -24.52 0.31
C PRO A 132 -5.29 -23.38 1.18
N THR A 133 -4.94 -23.39 2.48
CA THR A 133 -5.29 -22.32 3.43
C THR A 133 -4.61 -21.00 3.09
N THR A 134 -3.30 -21.03 2.80
CA THR A 134 -2.55 -19.84 2.36
C THR A 134 -3.16 -19.30 1.08
N PHE A 135 -3.44 -20.17 0.11
CA PHE A 135 -4.02 -19.77 -1.18
C PHE A 135 -5.36 -19.05 -0.99
N HIS A 136 -6.31 -19.63 -0.25
CA HIS A 136 -7.62 -19.01 0.00
C HIS A 136 -7.49 -17.65 0.70
N LYS A 137 -6.64 -17.56 1.73
CA LYS A 137 -6.45 -16.29 2.46
C LYS A 137 -5.86 -15.20 1.56
N ARG A 138 -4.91 -15.55 0.70
CA ARG A 138 -4.32 -14.61 -0.27
C ARG A 138 -5.34 -14.15 -1.30
N THR A 139 -6.11 -15.07 -1.87
CA THR A 139 -7.15 -14.74 -2.85
C THR A 139 -8.23 -13.85 -2.23
N PHE A 140 -8.71 -14.19 -1.03
CA PHE A 140 -9.70 -13.38 -0.31
C PHE A 140 -9.18 -11.97 -0.03
N ARG A 141 -7.93 -11.86 0.43
CA ARG A 141 -7.30 -10.56 0.67
C ARG A 141 -7.12 -9.76 -0.60
N GLN A 142 -6.66 -10.38 -1.68
CA GLN A 142 -6.53 -9.70 -2.96
C GLN A 142 -7.88 -9.15 -3.42
N ALA A 143 -8.96 -9.92 -3.29
CA ALA A 143 -10.32 -9.45 -3.56
C ALA A 143 -10.71 -8.27 -2.66
N THR A 144 -10.38 -8.33 -1.37
CA THR A 144 -10.64 -7.25 -0.40
C THR A 144 -9.89 -5.98 -0.75
N VAL A 145 -8.61 -6.06 -1.09
CA VAL A 145 -7.78 -4.92 -1.52
C VAL A 145 -8.36 -4.31 -2.79
N HIS A 146 -8.73 -5.11 -3.80
CA HIS A 146 -9.35 -4.60 -5.03
C HIS A 146 -10.68 -3.89 -4.75
N LEU A 147 -11.52 -4.45 -3.88
CA LEU A 147 -12.79 -3.83 -3.49
C LEU A 147 -12.55 -2.49 -2.80
N TYR A 148 -11.63 -2.45 -1.83
CA TYR A 148 -11.27 -1.22 -1.13
C TYR A 148 -10.74 -0.15 -2.08
N THR A 149 -9.77 -0.49 -2.93
CA THR A 149 -9.21 0.44 -3.92
C THR A 149 -10.29 0.94 -4.87
N SER A 150 -11.20 0.08 -5.31
CA SER A 150 -12.33 0.47 -6.16
C SER A 150 -13.21 1.49 -5.45
N VAL A 151 -13.60 1.24 -4.19
CA VAL A 151 -14.41 2.16 -3.38
C VAL A 151 -13.71 3.51 -3.21
N CYS A 152 -12.40 3.51 -2.91
CA CYS A 152 -11.62 4.75 -2.81
C CYS A 152 -11.60 5.53 -4.12
N LEU A 153 -11.35 4.86 -5.26
CA LEU A 153 -11.37 5.50 -6.57
C LEU A 153 -12.76 6.06 -6.91
N PHE A 154 -13.83 5.31 -6.67
CA PHE A 154 -15.20 5.81 -6.86
C PHE A 154 -15.45 7.04 -5.99
N SER A 155 -15.04 7.03 -4.72
CA SER A 155 -15.22 8.19 -3.84
C SER A 155 -14.46 9.44 -4.30
N GLN A 156 -13.22 9.26 -4.79
CA GLN A 156 -12.40 10.36 -5.33
C GLN A 156 -12.99 10.92 -6.63
N LEU A 157 -13.51 10.05 -7.50
CA LEU A 157 -14.21 10.46 -8.72
C LEU A 157 -15.49 11.23 -8.39
N SER A 158 -16.31 10.74 -7.46
CA SER A 158 -17.52 11.44 -7.01
C SER A 158 -17.19 12.82 -6.44
N TYR A 159 -16.16 12.94 -5.60
CA TYR A 159 -15.70 14.22 -5.05
C TYR A 159 -15.23 15.19 -6.15
N SER A 160 -14.49 14.68 -7.14
CA SER A 160 -13.99 15.52 -8.24
C SER A 160 -15.14 16.02 -9.13
N LEU A 161 -16.16 15.20 -9.37
CA LEU A 161 -17.36 15.57 -10.12
C LEU A 161 -18.22 16.60 -9.37
N THR A 162 -18.36 16.48 -8.05
CA THR A 162 -19.10 17.47 -7.26
C THR A 162 -18.33 18.79 -7.12
N ALA A 163 -17.00 18.76 -7.00
CA ALA A 163 -16.17 19.96 -6.95
C ALA A 163 -16.20 20.75 -8.27
N THR A 164 -16.09 20.05 -9.41
CA THR A 164 -16.14 20.66 -10.75
C THR A 164 -17.52 21.23 -11.08
N SER A 165 -18.60 20.52 -10.72
CA SER A 165 -19.97 21.03 -10.90
C SER A 165 -20.25 22.24 -10.00
N ALA A 166 -19.85 22.21 -8.72
CA ALA A 166 -19.97 23.36 -7.82
C ALA A 166 -19.20 24.59 -8.33
N SER A 167 -17.96 24.41 -8.78
CA SER A 167 -17.15 25.49 -9.37
C SER A 167 -17.81 26.08 -10.62
N SER A 168 -18.43 25.24 -11.46
CA SER A 168 -19.13 25.68 -12.66
C SER A 168 -20.37 26.51 -12.31
N CYS A 169 -21.13 26.09 -11.29
CA CYS A 169 -22.27 26.84 -10.78
C CYS A 169 -21.88 28.21 -10.22
N VAL A 170 -20.80 28.28 -9.42
CA VAL A 170 -20.28 29.56 -8.90
C VAL A 170 -19.90 30.50 -10.03
N HIS A 171 -19.15 30.02 -11.02
CA HIS A 171 -18.76 30.83 -12.17
C HIS A 171 -19.96 31.32 -13.00
N LEU A 172 -21.01 30.50 -13.18
CA LEU A 172 -22.26 30.92 -13.83
C LEU A 172 -23.01 31.97 -13.02
N ILE A 173 -23.05 31.86 -11.69
CA ILE A 173 -23.66 32.87 -10.80
C ILE A 173 -22.88 34.19 -10.89
N GLU A 174 -21.54 34.15 -10.88
CA GLU A 174 -20.70 35.35 -11.02
C GLU A 174 -20.90 36.03 -12.38
N GLN A 175 -20.89 35.26 -13.47
CA GLN A 175 -21.15 35.79 -14.81
C GLN A 175 -22.58 36.34 -14.94
N GLY A 176 -23.59 35.63 -14.42
CA GLY A 176 -24.98 36.09 -14.38
C GLY A 176 -25.15 37.37 -13.56
N ALA A 177 -24.47 37.47 -12.41
CA ALA A 177 -24.50 38.67 -11.57
C ALA A 177 -23.88 39.89 -12.28
N VAL A 178 -22.84 39.70 -13.10
CA VAL A 178 -22.26 40.77 -13.93
C VAL A 178 -23.23 41.20 -15.05
N VAL A 179 -23.94 40.26 -15.68
CA VAL A 179 -24.96 40.57 -16.70
C VAL A 179 -26.15 41.28 -16.08
N ILE A 180 -26.54 40.96 -14.85
CA ILE A 180 -27.64 41.63 -14.15
C ILE A 180 -27.22 43.02 -13.67
N LYS A 181 -25.99 43.26 -13.18
CA LYS A 181 -25.58 44.61 -12.74
C LYS A 181 -25.62 45.68 -13.85
N ARG A 182 -25.20 45.34 -15.07
CA ARG A 182 -25.14 46.31 -16.20
C ARG A 182 -26.47 47.01 -16.57
N PRO A 183 -27.64 46.34 -16.64
CA PRO A 183 -28.91 47.00 -16.93
C PRO A 183 -29.46 47.84 -15.77
N TRP A 184 -29.04 47.59 -14.52
CA TRP A 184 -29.50 48.39 -13.37
C TRP A 184 -28.69 49.68 -13.20
N ASP A 185 -27.41 49.69 -13.56
CA ASP A 185 -26.59 50.92 -13.56
C ASP A 185 -27.17 52.01 -14.48
N TRP A 186 -27.79 51.61 -15.61
CA TRP A 186 -28.52 52.53 -16.50
C TRP A 186 -29.87 53.00 -15.92
N LEU A 187 -30.53 52.19 -15.11
CA LEU A 187 -31.80 52.56 -14.48
C LEU A 187 -31.60 53.55 -13.33
N ASP A 188 -30.52 53.40 -12.56
CA ASP A 188 -30.16 54.26 -11.43
C ASP A 188 -29.80 55.69 -11.88
N GLU A 189 -29.22 55.84 -13.08
CA GLU A 189 -28.85 57.15 -13.64
C GLU A 189 -30.07 58.00 -14.06
N ARG A 190 -31.22 57.37 -14.33
CA ARG A 190 -32.47 58.07 -14.75
C ARG A 190 -33.56 58.11 -13.70
N THR A 191 -33.52 57.23 -12.72
CA THR A 191 -34.56 57.15 -11.70
C THR A 191 -33.92 57.21 -10.34
N LYS A 192 -34.09 58.35 -9.64
CA LYS A 192 -33.79 58.49 -8.20
C LYS A 192 -34.76 57.62 -7.40
N ILE A 193 -34.67 56.30 -7.56
CA ILE A 193 -35.49 55.36 -6.82
C ILE A 193 -34.92 55.31 -5.41
N PRO A 194 -35.75 55.51 -4.37
CA PRO A 194 -35.29 55.39 -2.99
C PRO A 194 -34.68 54.01 -2.75
N GLU A 195 -33.51 53.95 -2.11
CA GLU A 195 -32.73 52.72 -1.87
C GLU A 195 -33.57 51.56 -1.30
N TRP A 196 -34.60 51.86 -0.51
CA TRP A 196 -35.48 50.85 0.10
C TRP A 196 -36.27 50.00 -0.91
N LEU A 197 -36.56 50.53 -2.11
CA LEU A 197 -37.29 49.80 -3.17
C LEU A 197 -36.40 48.74 -3.84
N GLY A 198 -35.10 49.00 -3.96
CA GLY A 198 -34.12 48.02 -4.47
C GLY A 198 -34.00 46.80 -3.56
N TYR A 199 -33.96 47.03 -2.23
CA TYR A 199 -33.93 45.95 -1.25
C TYR A 199 -35.20 45.09 -1.28
N LEU A 200 -36.37 45.68 -1.54
CA LEU A 200 -37.65 44.96 -1.58
C LEU A 200 -37.72 44.01 -2.81
N VAL A 201 -37.24 44.46 -3.97
CA VAL A 201 -37.22 43.64 -5.19
C VAL A 201 -36.21 42.49 -5.07
N MET A 202 -35.01 42.76 -4.52
CA MET A 202 -34.02 41.71 -4.27
C MET A 202 -34.51 40.67 -3.26
N ALA A 203 -35.21 41.09 -2.20
CA ALA A 203 -35.79 40.17 -1.21
C ALA A 203 -36.87 39.27 -1.82
N LEU A 204 -37.71 39.79 -2.73
CA LEU A 204 -38.74 39.01 -3.43
C LEU A 204 -38.13 38.02 -4.44
N TYR A 205 -37.04 38.39 -5.11
CA TYR A 205 -36.34 37.53 -6.07
C TYR A 205 -35.61 36.37 -5.37
N PHE A 206 -34.95 36.61 -4.23
CA PHE A 206 -34.32 35.54 -3.45
C PHE A 206 -35.33 34.57 -2.85
N ARG A 207 -36.51 35.06 -2.47
CA ARG A 207 -37.59 34.21 -1.93
C ARG A 207 -38.17 33.26 -2.98
N SER A 208 -38.20 33.66 -4.25
CA SER A 208 -38.68 32.81 -5.34
C SER A 208 -37.66 31.76 -5.77
N LEU A 209 -36.35 32.05 -5.69
CA LEU A 209 -35.29 31.07 -5.94
C LEU A 209 -35.18 29.99 -4.86
N LEU A 210 -35.44 30.32 -3.59
CA LEU A 210 -35.41 29.36 -2.49
C LEU A 210 -36.58 28.35 -2.52
N VAL A 211 -37.73 28.72 -3.08
CA VAL A 211 -38.91 27.84 -3.17
C VAL A 211 -38.76 26.76 -4.26
N VAL A 212 -37.89 26.98 -5.26
CA VAL A 212 -37.68 26.03 -6.36
C VAL A 212 -36.74 24.88 -5.98
N ASN A 213 -35.97 25.02 -4.90
CA ASN A 213 -34.91 24.05 -4.53
C ASN A 213 -35.29 23.08 -3.40
N THR A 214 -36.55 23.05 -2.97
CA THR A 214 -37.05 22.15 -1.90
C THR A 214 -38.13 21.16 -2.39
N GLY A 215 -38.21 20.91 -3.70
CA GLY A 215 -39.12 19.94 -4.32
C GLY A 215 -38.41 18.73 -4.87
#